data_AF-A0A6J1VB16-F1
#
_entry.id   AF-A0A6J1VB16-F1
#
_cell.length_a   1.000
_cell.length_b   1.000
_cell.length_c   1.000
_cell.angle_alpha   90.00
_cell.angle_beta   90.00
_cell.angle_gamma   90.00
#
_symmetry.space_group_name_H-M   'P 1'
#
loop_
_entity.id
_entity.type
_entity.pdbx_description
1 polymer ?
#
loop_
_entity_poly.entity_id
_entity_poly.type
_entity_poly.pdbx_seq_one_letter_code
_entity_poly.pdbx_strand_id
1 'polypeptide(L)'
;MASDLEERVRAAIQEKLTMMKIPEKENDFLPSSCCLLEKQRELAEVEKTFSATKEDFQKKMDHLQQRRQELERKEGQLKQAILKFDKFLKENDAKRSRAMRKAEQEKQQMAHKKVEAERLQEEIARLTTAKTRLQGRLAAHKPFCEYLQEVLGKTEQFQDISELIGRFETLRATQVSLVRREQVAREAVEEERSRLQQYLDESSNRILQQNNMVAELQDQLEQTQGKVLELESNWICIQNTAASKTLELGQIKLAALNLFQMVIKHRKLPMNVPQEDTDAQLDAVQLCVEDLTAILADFRKAEPPQPSQPEKRVPSQASTSASRSLLSKVRIAPTTSSVTCTTDLLILGKIKLSNGIVL
;
A
#
# COMPACT_ATOMS: atom_id res chain seq x y z
N MET A 1 86.74 83.23 12.73
CA MET A 1 87.19 82.91 14.11
C MET A 1 88.69 83.11 14.31
N ALA A 2 89.56 82.79 13.33
CA ALA A 2 91.01 83.02 13.46
C ALA A 2 91.42 84.52 13.46
N SER A 3 90.81 85.35 12.59
CA SER A 3 91.11 86.79 12.47
C SER A 3 90.78 87.61 13.73
N ASP A 4 89.69 87.29 14.42
CA ASP A 4 89.24 88.00 15.64
C ASP A 4 90.16 87.73 16.84
N LEU A 5 90.70 86.51 16.92
CA LEU A 5 91.70 86.15 17.93
C LEU A 5 93.04 86.83 17.64
N GLU A 6 93.44 86.92 16.37
CA GLU A 6 94.66 87.63 15.95
C GLU A 6 94.58 89.14 16.20
N GLU A 7 93.42 89.76 15.98
CA GLU A 7 93.20 91.18 16.28
C GLU A 7 93.23 91.45 17.79
N ARG A 8 92.60 90.60 18.60
CA ARG A 8 92.63 90.70 20.07
C ARG A 8 94.02 90.51 20.67
N VAL A 9 94.81 89.59 20.12
CA VAL A 9 96.22 89.40 20.53
C VAL A 9 97.06 90.60 20.13
N ARG A 10 96.86 91.17 18.92
CA ARG A 10 97.51 92.42 18.49
C ARG A 10 97.19 93.59 19.43
N ALA A 11 95.91 93.77 19.77
CA ALA A 11 95.46 94.82 20.67
C ALA A 11 96.06 94.66 22.09
N ALA A 12 96.07 93.45 22.64
CA ALA A 12 96.62 93.17 23.97
C ALA A 12 98.16 93.39 24.04
N ILE A 13 98.88 93.10 22.95
CA ILE A 13 100.33 93.37 22.86
C ILE A 13 100.59 94.88 22.75
N GLN A 14 99.78 95.62 21.97
CA GLN A 14 99.87 97.09 21.87
C GLN A 14 99.54 97.80 23.20
N GLU A 15 98.56 97.30 23.95
CA GLU A 15 98.20 97.81 25.29
C GLU A 15 99.32 97.54 26.31
N LYS A 16 99.98 96.38 26.24
CA LYS A 16 101.13 96.05 27.11
C LYS A 16 102.38 96.88 26.79
N LEU A 17 102.63 97.18 25.52
CA LEU A 17 103.72 98.07 25.09
C LEU A 17 103.52 99.52 25.52
N THR A 18 102.27 100.00 25.54
CA THR A 18 101.94 101.39 25.95
C THR A 18 101.93 101.60 27.47
N MET A 19 101.68 100.55 28.26
CA MET A 19 101.79 100.58 29.73
C MET A 19 103.23 100.63 30.25
N MET A 20 104.22 100.27 29.42
CA MET A 20 105.64 100.39 29.76
C MET A 20 106.13 101.82 29.45
N LYS A 21 105.60 102.81 30.20
CA LYS A 21 106.08 104.19 30.16
C LYS A 21 107.48 104.24 30.78
N ILE A 22 108.48 104.55 29.97
CA ILE A 22 109.82 104.97 30.42
C ILE A 22 109.65 106.37 31.01
N PRO A 23 109.97 106.62 32.30
CA PRO A 23 109.86 107.96 32.88
C PRO A 23 110.80 108.96 32.18
N GLU A 24 110.30 110.16 31.88
CA GLU A 24 111.11 111.30 31.44
C GLU A 24 111.87 111.94 32.64
N LYS A 25 113.06 112.48 32.34
CA LYS A 25 114.19 112.81 33.23
C LYS A 25 113.97 113.93 34.26
N GLU A 26 114.71 113.88 35.38
CA GLU A 26 115.33 115.05 36.04
C GLU A 26 116.80 114.72 36.39
N ASN A 27 117.71 115.66 36.11
CA ASN A 27 119.15 115.54 36.37
C ASN A 27 119.47 116.05 37.77
N ASP A 28 120.20 115.27 38.56
CA ASP A 28 121.03 115.78 39.66
C ASP A 28 122.47 115.29 39.48
N PHE A 29 123.42 116.20 39.68
CA PHE A 29 124.86 116.03 39.46
C PHE A 29 125.46 114.91 40.33
N LEU A 30 125.41 113.67 39.84
CA LEU A 30 126.08 112.50 40.41
C LEU A 30 127.21 112.01 39.47
N PRO A 31 128.40 111.61 39.99
CA PRO A 31 129.55 111.19 39.20
C PRO A 31 129.24 110.03 38.22
N SER A 32 130.00 109.87 37.12
CA SER A 32 129.85 108.76 36.15
C SER A 32 129.80 107.36 36.79
N SER A 33 130.40 107.18 37.98
CA SER A 33 130.31 105.96 38.78
C SER A 33 128.93 105.73 39.41
N CYS A 34 128.18 106.78 39.78
CA CYS A 34 126.80 106.69 40.30
C CYS A 34 125.78 106.47 39.18
N CYS A 35 125.96 107.10 38.01
CA CYS A 35 125.05 106.93 36.86
C CYS A 35 125.11 105.49 36.29
N LEU A 36 126.30 104.87 36.27
CA LEU A 36 126.45 103.46 35.92
C LEU A 36 125.77 102.54 36.95
N LEU A 37 125.82 102.87 38.23
CA LEU A 37 125.15 102.09 39.29
C LEU A 37 123.62 102.22 39.21
N GLU A 38 123.09 103.39 38.88
CA GLU A 38 121.65 103.59 38.63
C GLU A 38 121.16 102.83 37.40
N LYS A 39 121.92 102.86 36.30
CA LYS A 39 121.58 102.05 35.11
C LYS A 39 121.70 100.55 35.35
N GLN A 40 122.66 100.11 36.17
CA GLN A 40 122.71 98.72 36.64
C GLN A 40 121.54 98.35 37.54
N ARG A 41 121.06 99.28 38.38
CA ARG A 41 119.87 99.08 39.23
C ARG A 41 118.58 99.04 38.41
N GLU A 42 118.41 99.94 37.45
CA GLU A 42 117.28 99.94 36.50
C GLU A 42 117.28 98.66 35.65
N LEU A 43 118.45 98.24 35.12
CA LEU A 43 118.57 96.97 34.40
C LEU A 43 118.24 95.79 35.31
N ALA A 44 118.68 95.79 36.56
CA ALA A 44 118.32 94.74 37.52
C ALA A 44 116.82 94.74 37.85
N GLU A 45 116.16 95.88 37.90
CA GLU A 45 114.72 96.00 38.15
C GLU A 45 113.88 95.60 36.92
N VAL A 46 114.31 95.98 35.71
CA VAL A 46 113.73 95.52 34.45
C VAL A 46 113.96 94.02 34.27
N GLU A 47 115.13 93.50 34.61
CA GLU A 47 115.43 92.07 34.56
C GLU A 47 114.64 91.28 35.63
N LYS A 48 114.39 91.88 36.80
CA LYS A 48 113.49 91.32 37.82
C LYS A 48 112.02 91.31 37.38
N THR A 49 111.54 92.37 36.73
CA THR A 49 110.16 92.40 36.19
C THR A 49 110.00 91.53 34.95
N PHE A 50 111.04 91.43 34.11
CA PHE A 50 111.10 90.51 32.98
C PHE A 50 111.13 89.05 33.42
N SER A 51 111.94 88.70 34.42
CA SER A 51 111.95 87.36 35.02
C SER A 51 110.60 87.03 35.67
N ALA A 52 109.99 87.94 36.42
CA ALA A 52 108.66 87.75 37.00
C ALA A 52 107.57 87.55 35.94
N THR A 53 107.56 88.34 34.86
CA THR A 53 106.60 88.17 33.76
C THR A 53 106.84 86.88 32.98
N LYS A 54 108.10 86.50 32.73
CA LYS A 54 108.47 85.21 32.14
C LYS A 54 108.00 84.04 32.99
N GLU A 55 108.16 84.11 34.31
CA GLU A 55 107.65 83.11 35.24
C GLU A 55 106.12 83.04 35.22
N ASP A 56 105.41 84.17 35.16
CA ASP A 56 103.95 84.19 35.10
C ASP A 56 103.41 83.68 33.76
N PHE A 57 104.10 83.97 32.65
CA PHE A 57 103.80 83.36 31.35
C PHE A 57 104.06 81.85 31.38
N GLN A 58 105.15 81.41 32.00
CA GLN A 58 105.46 79.98 32.16
C GLN A 58 104.36 79.28 32.97
N LYS A 59 103.98 79.83 34.14
CA LYS A 59 102.87 79.30 34.96
C LYS A 59 101.56 79.21 34.17
N LYS A 60 101.22 80.23 33.37
CA LYS A 60 100.02 80.22 32.51
C LYS A 60 100.11 79.16 31.42
N MET A 61 101.29 78.97 30.83
CA MET A 61 101.48 77.99 29.78
C MET A 61 101.42 76.56 30.33
N ASP A 62 102.01 76.33 31.51
CA ASP A 62 101.89 75.07 32.24
C ASP A 62 100.42 74.78 32.61
N HIS A 63 99.67 75.78 33.06
CA HIS A 63 98.24 75.63 33.37
C HIS A 63 97.40 75.31 32.12
N LEU A 64 97.62 75.99 30.99
CA LEU A 64 96.93 75.70 29.73
C LEU A 64 97.30 74.32 29.20
N GLN A 65 98.55 73.90 29.36
CA GLN A 65 99.01 72.56 29.00
C GLN A 65 98.33 71.50 29.87
N GLN A 66 98.26 71.69 31.18
CA GLN A 66 97.51 70.83 32.09
C GLN A 66 96.02 70.76 31.72
N ARG A 67 95.39 71.91 31.43
CA ARG A 67 93.97 71.95 31.05
C ARG A 67 93.70 71.25 29.72
N ARG A 68 94.62 71.37 28.76
CA ARG A 68 94.56 70.66 27.47
C ARG A 68 94.66 69.15 27.66
N GLN A 69 95.61 68.69 28.47
CA GLN A 69 95.75 67.27 28.82
C GLN A 69 94.50 66.74 29.56
N GLU A 70 93.92 67.52 30.46
CA GLU A 70 92.69 67.14 31.16
C GLU A 70 91.50 67.00 30.21
N LEU A 71 91.34 67.94 29.27
CA LEU A 71 90.29 67.91 28.25
C LEU A 71 90.46 66.68 27.33
N GLU A 72 91.66 66.41 26.86
CA GLU A 72 91.95 65.25 26.02
C GLU A 72 91.66 63.93 26.76
N ARG A 73 92.00 63.85 28.05
CA ARG A 73 91.65 62.72 28.91
C ARG A 73 90.13 62.55 29.03
N LYS A 74 89.38 63.63 29.25
CA LYS A 74 87.91 63.60 29.35
C LYS A 74 87.26 63.22 28.02
N GLU A 75 87.76 63.73 26.91
CA GLU A 75 87.30 63.38 25.57
C GLU A 75 87.55 61.89 25.28
N GLY A 76 88.74 61.38 25.61
CA GLY A 76 89.05 59.96 25.52
C GLY A 76 88.10 59.08 26.35
N GLN A 77 87.80 59.50 27.58
CA GLN A 77 86.82 58.82 28.44
C GLN A 77 85.41 58.83 27.86
N LEU A 78 84.97 59.97 27.30
CA LEU A 78 83.65 60.08 26.70
C LEU A 78 83.53 59.21 25.45
N LYS A 79 84.56 59.21 24.58
CA LYS A 79 84.63 58.30 23.42
C LYS A 79 84.54 56.83 23.85
N GLN A 80 85.30 56.43 24.86
CA GLN A 80 85.23 55.07 25.40
C GLN A 80 83.85 54.75 26.01
N ALA A 81 83.23 55.70 26.71
CA ALA A 81 81.89 55.52 27.27
C ALA A 81 80.84 55.33 26.17
N ILE A 82 80.89 56.13 25.10
CA ILE A 82 79.99 56.00 23.94
C ILE A 82 80.13 54.61 23.31
N LEU A 83 81.36 54.12 23.09
CA LEU A 83 81.59 52.78 22.55
C LEU A 83 81.04 51.68 23.48
N LYS A 84 81.19 51.83 24.80
CA LYS A 84 80.62 50.91 25.79
C LYS A 84 79.08 50.93 25.76
N PHE A 85 78.46 52.10 25.64
CA PHE A 85 77.01 52.24 25.54
C PHE A 85 76.46 51.67 24.24
N ASP A 86 77.08 51.94 23.09
CA ASP A 86 76.68 51.35 21.81
C ASP A 86 76.77 49.82 21.85
N LYS A 87 77.86 49.28 22.42
CA LYS A 87 77.99 47.83 22.65
C LYS A 87 76.89 47.30 23.57
N PHE A 88 76.59 47.99 24.67
CA PHE A 88 75.52 47.60 25.59
C PHE A 88 74.14 47.62 24.93
N LEU A 89 73.83 48.64 24.13
CA LEU A 89 72.56 48.74 23.39
C LEU A 89 72.43 47.59 22.39
N LYS A 90 73.46 47.32 21.59
CA LYS A 90 73.49 46.18 20.65
C LYS A 90 73.29 44.84 21.36
N GLU A 91 73.95 44.63 22.50
CA GLU A 91 73.78 43.42 23.29
C GLU A 91 72.38 43.30 23.91
N ASN A 92 71.81 44.41 24.38
CA ASN A 92 70.45 44.44 24.94
C ASN A 92 69.40 44.16 23.87
N ASP A 93 69.51 44.81 22.71
CA ASP A 93 68.64 44.57 21.56
C ASP A 93 68.77 43.14 21.04
N ALA A 94 69.98 42.57 21.06
CA ALA A 94 70.18 41.16 20.72
C ALA A 94 69.53 40.23 21.77
N LYS A 95 69.62 40.55 23.07
CA LYS A 95 68.94 39.77 24.14
C LYS A 95 67.43 39.87 24.02
N ARG A 96 66.88 41.07 23.80
CA ARG A 96 65.45 41.32 23.58
C ARG A 96 64.96 40.57 22.34
N SER A 97 65.68 40.65 21.23
CA SER A 97 65.33 39.95 19.99
C SER A 97 65.33 38.43 20.16
N ARG A 98 66.31 37.86 20.89
CA ARG A 98 66.33 36.43 21.20
C ARG A 98 65.16 36.02 22.10
N ALA A 99 64.87 36.79 23.14
CA ALA A 99 63.75 36.53 24.04
C ALA A 99 62.40 36.59 23.29
N MET A 100 62.21 37.59 22.44
CA MET A 100 61.01 37.73 21.59
C MET A 100 60.86 36.55 20.63
N ARG A 101 61.93 36.14 19.93
CA ARG A 101 61.88 34.97 19.04
C ARG A 101 61.56 33.68 19.80
N LYS A 102 62.14 33.49 20.99
CA LYS A 102 61.86 32.31 21.81
C LYS A 102 60.40 32.29 22.28
N ALA A 103 59.88 33.42 22.75
CA ALA A 103 58.48 33.55 23.14
C ALA A 103 57.52 33.29 21.97
N GLU A 104 57.86 33.78 20.77
CA GLU A 104 57.06 33.52 19.56
C GLU A 104 57.10 32.04 19.15
N GLN A 105 58.26 31.40 19.18
CA GLN A 105 58.40 29.96 18.93
C GLN A 105 57.61 29.13 19.94
N GLU A 106 57.65 29.47 21.23
CA GLU A 106 56.87 28.81 22.26
C GLU A 106 55.37 28.99 22.04
N LYS A 107 54.91 30.19 21.66
CA LYS A 107 53.51 30.43 21.29
C LYS A 107 53.07 29.58 20.11
N GLN A 108 53.88 29.49 19.06
CA GLN A 108 53.58 28.66 17.88
C GLN A 108 53.53 27.17 18.23
N GLN A 109 54.47 26.68 19.06
CA GLN A 109 54.46 25.30 19.54
C GLN A 109 53.24 25.00 20.41
N MET A 110 52.85 25.93 21.29
CA MET A 110 51.64 25.81 22.10
C MET A 110 50.38 25.79 21.24
N ALA A 111 50.30 26.61 20.19
CA ALA A 111 49.18 26.62 19.25
C ALA A 111 49.07 25.27 18.51
N HIS A 112 50.19 24.73 18.02
CA HIS A 112 50.21 23.41 17.37
C HIS A 112 49.72 22.30 18.30
N LYS A 113 50.30 22.22 19.51
CA LYS A 113 49.92 21.22 20.51
C LYS A 113 48.46 21.35 20.95
N LYS A 114 47.92 22.58 20.99
CA LYS A 114 46.52 22.82 21.33
C LYS A 114 45.58 22.23 20.26
N VAL A 115 45.88 22.47 18.98
CA VAL A 115 45.09 21.89 17.88
C VAL A 115 45.19 20.36 17.88
N GLU A 116 46.36 19.79 18.16
CA GLU A 116 46.51 18.34 18.31
C GLU A 116 45.72 17.79 19.49
N ALA A 117 45.73 18.47 20.64
CA ALA A 117 44.96 18.08 21.81
C ALA A 117 43.44 18.11 21.53
N GLU A 118 42.95 19.13 20.84
CA GLU A 118 41.55 19.23 20.41
C GLU A 118 41.17 18.07 19.47
N ARG A 119 42.01 17.77 18.46
CA ARG A 119 41.80 16.64 17.55
C ARG A 119 41.76 15.30 18.29
N LEU A 120 42.68 15.08 19.23
CA LEU A 120 42.72 13.85 20.04
C LEU A 120 41.51 13.75 20.98
N GLN A 121 41.04 14.86 21.53
CA GLN A 121 39.82 14.88 22.35
C GLN A 121 38.58 14.51 21.55
N GLU A 122 38.44 15.04 20.33
CA GLU A 122 37.36 14.66 19.41
C GLU A 122 37.39 13.16 19.09
N GLU A 123 38.58 12.61 18.83
CA GLU A 123 38.73 11.19 18.51
C GLU A 123 38.38 10.30 19.72
N ILE A 124 38.82 10.68 20.92
CA ILE A 124 38.43 10.00 22.16
C ILE A 124 36.91 10.03 22.35
N ALA A 125 36.25 11.17 22.08
CA ALA A 125 34.80 11.28 22.18
C ALA A 125 34.08 10.37 21.16
N ARG A 126 34.57 10.32 19.91
CA ARG A 126 34.05 9.42 18.87
C ARG A 126 34.18 7.96 19.26
N LEU A 127 35.38 7.54 19.68
CA LEU A 127 35.65 6.16 20.10
C LEU A 127 34.85 5.77 21.34
N THR A 128 34.67 6.70 22.29
CA THR A 128 33.85 6.47 23.48
C THR A 128 32.39 6.24 23.10
N THR A 129 31.85 7.05 22.18
CA THR A 129 30.48 6.88 21.67
C THR A 129 30.32 5.55 20.92
N ALA A 130 31.31 5.15 20.12
CA ALA A 130 31.29 3.86 19.44
C ALA A 130 31.33 2.69 20.44
N LYS A 131 32.17 2.79 21.48
CA LYS A 131 32.26 1.81 22.57
C LYS A 131 30.94 1.66 23.32
N THR A 132 30.32 2.77 23.75
CA THR A 132 29.04 2.71 24.48
C THR A 132 27.94 2.12 23.62
N ARG A 133 27.89 2.46 22.32
CA ARG A 133 26.95 1.85 21.37
C ARG A 133 27.15 0.34 21.25
N LEU A 134 28.40 -0.13 21.12
CA LEU A 134 28.70 -1.56 21.04
C LEU A 134 28.39 -2.29 22.35
N GLN A 135 28.68 -1.68 23.49
CA GLN A 135 28.33 -2.22 24.81
C GLN A 135 26.82 -2.33 24.99
N GLY A 136 26.05 -1.34 24.54
CA GLY A 136 24.58 -1.40 24.55
C GLY A 136 24.04 -2.56 23.70
N ARG A 137 24.59 -2.76 22.50
CA ARG A 137 24.24 -3.91 21.63
C ARG A 137 24.58 -5.24 22.31
N LEU A 138 25.77 -5.35 22.90
CA LEU A 138 26.18 -6.58 23.60
C LEU A 138 25.26 -6.87 24.79
N ALA A 139 24.92 -5.84 25.58
CA ALA A 139 23.99 -5.97 26.70
C ALA A 139 22.59 -6.40 26.25
N ALA A 140 22.10 -5.88 25.12
CA ALA A 140 20.83 -6.30 24.53
C ALA A 140 20.85 -7.76 24.04
N HIS A 141 22.01 -8.27 23.59
CA HIS A 141 22.14 -9.66 23.15
C HIS A 141 22.42 -10.66 24.27
N LYS A 142 22.93 -10.20 25.42
CA LYS A 142 23.30 -11.03 26.58
C LYS A 142 22.16 -11.95 27.07
N PRO A 143 20.89 -11.50 27.20
CA PRO A 143 19.80 -12.36 27.67
C PRO A 143 19.52 -13.53 26.73
N PHE A 144 19.71 -13.38 25.41
CA PHE A 144 19.50 -14.47 24.46
C PHE A 144 20.56 -15.55 24.62
N CYS A 145 21.83 -15.17 24.83
CA CYS A 145 22.89 -16.12 25.12
C CYS A 145 22.65 -16.86 26.43
N GLU A 146 22.25 -16.15 27.49
CA GLU A 146 21.93 -16.74 28.80
C GLU A 146 20.74 -17.71 28.69
N TYR A 147 19.68 -17.32 27.97
CA TYR A 147 18.55 -18.20 27.69
C TYR A 147 18.98 -19.48 26.94
N LEU A 148 19.79 -19.35 25.88
CA LEU A 148 20.26 -20.50 25.11
C LEU A 148 21.15 -21.42 25.95
N GLN A 149 21.98 -20.86 26.84
CA GLN A 149 22.75 -21.63 27.82
C GLN A 149 21.84 -22.36 28.82
N GLU A 150 20.76 -21.73 29.29
CA GLU A 150 19.79 -22.37 30.18
C GLU A 150 19.06 -23.53 29.48
N VAL A 151 18.67 -23.34 28.21
CA VAL A 151 18.05 -24.39 27.39
C VAL A 151 19.02 -25.55 27.15
N LEU A 152 20.29 -25.26 26.87
CA LEU A 152 21.35 -26.27 26.74
C LEU A 152 21.51 -27.05 28.05
N GLY A 153 21.54 -26.36 29.20
CA GLY A 153 21.63 -27.00 30.51
C GLY A 153 20.44 -27.90 30.86
N LYS A 154 19.25 -27.61 30.31
CA LYS A 154 18.06 -28.45 30.45
C LYS A 154 18.01 -29.60 29.44
N THR A 155 18.75 -29.50 28.34
CA THR A 155 18.67 -30.41 27.21
C THR A 155 20.02 -31.10 27.00
N GLU A 156 20.22 -32.26 27.63
CA GLU A 156 21.49 -33.03 27.56
C GLU A 156 21.84 -33.56 26.15
N GLN A 157 20.96 -33.35 25.15
CA GLN A 157 21.12 -33.89 23.80
C GLN A 157 22.07 -33.10 22.91
N PHE A 158 22.47 -31.89 23.30
CA PHE A 158 23.30 -31.00 22.48
C PHE A 158 24.56 -30.59 23.25
N GLN A 159 25.71 -30.56 22.58
CA GLN A 159 26.99 -30.21 23.20
C GLN A 159 27.23 -28.70 23.22
N ASP A 160 26.76 -27.99 22.21
CA ASP A 160 26.92 -26.54 22.08
C ASP A 160 25.65 -25.85 21.53
N ILE A 161 25.53 -24.55 21.81
CA ILE A 161 24.48 -23.67 21.30
C ILE A 161 24.46 -23.70 19.76
N SER A 162 25.63 -23.78 19.12
CA SER A 162 25.72 -23.86 17.64
C SER A 162 25.05 -25.12 17.09
N GLU A 163 25.20 -26.26 17.78
CA GLU A 163 24.56 -27.52 17.40
C GLU A 163 23.04 -27.45 17.59
N LEU A 164 22.58 -26.90 18.71
CA LEU A 164 21.16 -26.66 18.97
C LEU A 164 20.52 -25.78 17.88
N ILE A 165 21.20 -24.69 17.50
CA ILE A 165 20.75 -23.81 16.40
C ILE A 165 20.73 -24.60 15.10
N GLY A 166 21.80 -25.32 14.74
CA GLY A 166 21.85 -26.12 13.52
C GLY A 166 20.72 -27.16 13.43
N ARG A 167 20.38 -27.82 14.54
CA ARG A 167 19.24 -28.73 14.62
C ARG A 167 17.91 -27.99 14.42
N PHE A 168 17.71 -26.85 15.07
CA PHE A 168 16.52 -26.02 14.89
C PHE A 168 16.37 -25.56 13.44
N GLU A 169 17.45 -25.14 12.79
CA GLU A 169 17.44 -24.72 11.39
C GLU A 169 17.10 -25.87 10.46
N THR A 170 17.66 -27.05 10.71
CA THR A 170 17.32 -28.28 9.98
C THR A 170 15.83 -28.61 10.16
N LEU A 171 15.31 -28.55 11.40
CA LEU A 171 13.90 -28.81 11.69
C LEU A 171 12.99 -27.79 10.98
N ARG A 172 13.35 -26.51 11.03
CA ARG A 172 12.64 -25.43 10.32
C ARG A 172 12.64 -25.66 8.82
N ALA A 173 13.77 -26.06 8.24
CA ALA A 173 13.87 -26.40 6.82
C ALA A 173 12.98 -27.62 6.46
N THR A 174 12.99 -28.66 7.29
CA THR A 174 12.10 -29.82 7.11
C THR A 174 10.63 -29.44 7.23
N GLN A 175 10.26 -28.56 8.17
CA GLN A 175 8.88 -28.09 8.31
C GLN A 175 8.41 -27.37 7.05
N VAL A 176 9.23 -26.48 6.49
CA VAL A 176 8.91 -25.78 5.22
C VAL A 176 8.74 -26.79 4.08
N SER A 177 9.60 -27.81 4.00
CA SER A 177 9.50 -28.85 2.98
C SER A 177 8.22 -29.70 3.14
N LEU A 178 7.87 -30.08 4.37
CA LEU A 178 6.67 -30.85 4.67
C LEU A 178 5.40 -30.07 4.35
N VAL A 179 5.31 -28.80 4.76
CA VAL A 179 4.18 -27.92 4.43
C VAL A 179 4.03 -27.78 2.91
N ARG A 180 5.13 -27.61 2.18
CA ARG A 180 5.09 -27.56 0.71
C ARG A 180 4.57 -28.87 0.11
N ARG A 181 5.05 -30.02 0.60
CA ARG A 181 4.61 -31.34 0.11
C ARG A 181 3.13 -31.57 0.41
N GLU A 182 2.68 -31.18 1.60
CA GLU A 182 1.28 -31.27 2.02
C GLU A 182 0.40 -30.39 1.13
N GLN A 183 0.83 -29.17 0.81
CA GLN A 183 0.12 -28.28 -0.10
C GLN A 183 -0.05 -28.90 -1.50
N VAL A 184 1.02 -29.46 -2.07
CA VAL A 184 0.96 -30.16 -3.36
C VAL A 184 0.01 -31.37 -3.30
N ALA A 185 0.05 -32.14 -2.21
CA ALA A 185 -0.87 -33.28 -2.04
C ALA A 185 -2.33 -32.82 -1.91
N ARG A 186 -2.60 -31.71 -1.21
CA ARG A 186 -3.93 -31.12 -1.12
C ARG A 186 -4.44 -30.67 -2.49
N GLU A 187 -3.60 -30.00 -3.28
CA GLU A 187 -3.95 -29.55 -4.64
C GLU A 187 -4.29 -30.75 -5.54
N ALA A 188 -3.51 -31.83 -5.49
CA ALA A 188 -3.81 -33.05 -6.24
C ALA A 188 -5.15 -33.69 -5.82
N VAL A 189 -5.44 -33.73 -4.52
CA VAL A 189 -6.74 -34.24 -4.02
C VAL A 189 -7.89 -33.36 -4.48
N GLU A 190 -7.72 -32.04 -4.48
CA GLU A 190 -8.76 -31.10 -4.92
C GLU A 190 -9.01 -31.19 -6.43
N GLU A 191 -7.96 -31.46 -7.21
CA GLU A 191 -8.09 -31.72 -8.65
C GLU A 191 -8.92 -32.99 -8.91
N GLU A 192 -8.61 -34.10 -8.24
CA GLU A 192 -9.39 -35.34 -8.38
C GLU A 192 -10.84 -35.19 -7.86
N ARG A 193 -11.05 -34.41 -6.78
CA ARG A 193 -12.40 -34.05 -6.31
C ARG A 193 -13.17 -33.26 -7.36
N SER A 194 -12.52 -32.29 -8.01
CA SER A 194 -13.12 -31.48 -9.07
C SER A 194 -13.50 -32.34 -10.27
N ARG A 195 -12.64 -33.28 -10.67
CA ARG A 195 -12.93 -34.25 -11.75
C ARG A 195 -14.11 -35.15 -11.40
N LEU A 196 -14.16 -35.66 -10.17
CA LEU A 196 -15.30 -36.46 -9.71
C LEU A 196 -16.60 -35.66 -9.72
N GLN A 197 -16.57 -34.41 -9.26
CA GLN A 197 -17.76 -33.55 -9.27
C GLN A 197 -18.26 -33.32 -10.69
N GLN A 198 -17.36 -33.03 -11.63
CA GLN A 198 -17.71 -32.89 -13.06
C GLN A 198 -18.38 -34.16 -13.60
N TYR A 199 -17.83 -35.34 -13.30
CA TYR A 199 -18.42 -36.61 -13.71
C TYR A 199 -19.83 -36.84 -13.13
N LEU A 200 -20.02 -36.50 -11.85
CA LEU A 200 -21.33 -36.60 -11.20
C LEU A 200 -22.34 -35.65 -11.82
N ASP A 201 -21.95 -34.41 -12.11
CA ASP A 201 -22.80 -33.41 -12.75
C ASP A 201 -23.17 -33.86 -14.18
N GLU A 202 -22.20 -34.37 -14.96
CA GLU A 202 -22.46 -34.95 -16.27
C GLU A 202 -23.42 -36.14 -16.22
N SER A 203 -23.23 -37.06 -15.27
CA SER A 203 -24.13 -38.21 -15.10
C SER A 203 -25.53 -37.77 -14.70
N SER A 204 -25.64 -36.81 -13.78
CA SER A 204 -26.92 -36.24 -13.35
C SER A 204 -27.65 -35.58 -14.52
N ASN A 205 -26.92 -34.82 -15.35
CA ASN A 205 -27.46 -34.24 -16.58
C ASN A 205 -27.93 -35.30 -17.57
N ARG A 206 -27.19 -36.40 -17.75
CA ARG A 206 -27.61 -37.53 -18.61
C ARG A 206 -28.89 -38.19 -18.10
N ILE A 207 -28.99 -38.43 -16.79
CA ILE A 207 -30.21 -38.97 -16.17
C ILE A 207 -31.39 -38.04 -16.40
N LEU A 208 -31.19 -36.72 -16.23
CA LEU A 208 -32.23 -35.73 -16.49
C LEU A 208 -32.67 -35.73 -17.96
N GLN A 209 -31.74 -35.80 -18.91
CA GLN A 209 -32.03 -35.90 -20.33
C GLN A 209 -32.83 -37.17 -20.66
N GLN A 210 -32.46 -38.31 -20.09
CA GLN A 210 -33.19 -39.57 -20.27
C GLN A 210 -34.60 -39.50 -19.66
N ASN A 211 -34.75 -38.93 -18.47
CA ASN A 211 -36.07 -38.73 -17.85
C ASN A 211 -36.97 -37.82 -18.68
N ASN A 212 -36.42 -36.74 -19.25
CA ASN A 212 -37.17 -35.87 -20.16
C ASN A 212 -37.62 -36.64 -21.42
N MET A 213 -36.77 -37.48 -22.00
CA MET A 213 -37.14 -38.33 -23.14
C MET A 213 -38.23 -39.35 -22.77
N VAL A 214 -38.15 -39.94 -21.57
CA VAL A 214 -39.20 -40.85 -21.07
C VAL A 214 -40.52 -40.10 -20.92
N ALA A 215 -40.52 -38.89 -20.36
CA ALA A 215 -41.72 -38.07 -20.24
C ALA A 215 -42.30 -37.72 -21.61
N GLU A 216 -41.47 -37.34 -22.59
CA GLU A 216 -41.92 -37.04 -23.95
C GLU A 216 -42.55 -38.26 -24.64
N LEU A 217 -41.94 -39.45 -24.50
CA LEU A 217 -42.50 -40.70 -25.03
C LEU A 217 -43.79 -41.10 -24.32
N GLN A 218 -43.90 -40.86 -23.01
CA GLN A 218 -45.14 -41.08 -22.26
C GLN A 218 -46.25 -40.15 -22.74
N ASP A 219 -45.97 -38.87 -22.94
CA ASP A 219 -46.93 -37.91 -23.49
C ASP A 219 -47.42 -38.34 -24.89
N GLN A 220 -46.51 -38.82 -25.75
CA GLN A 220 -46.86 -39.34 -27.07
C GLN A 220 -47.73 -40.61 -26.98
N LEU A 221 -47.41 -41.51 -26.04
CA LEU A 221 -48.19 -42.71 -25.80
C LEU A 221 -49.61 -42.36 -25.32
N GLU A 222 -49.74 -41.45 -24.36
CA GLU A 222 -51.04 -41.01 -23.86
C GLU A 222 -51.88 -40.32 -24.96
N GLN A 223 -51.25 -39.48 -25.79
CA GLN A 223 -51.91 -38.86 -26.94
C GLN A 223 -52.40 -39.89 -27.96
N THR A 224 -51.60 -40.91 -28.25
CA THR A 224 -52.00 -41.98 -29.20
C THR A 224 -53.09 -42.86 -28.61
N GLN A 225 -53.00 -43.24 -27.33
CA GLN A 225 -54.05 -43.96 -26.61
C GLN A 225 -55.35 -43.17 -26.55
N GLY A 226 -55.29 -41.86 -26.31
CA GLY A 226 -56.45 -40.96 -26.35
C GLY A 226 -57.18 -41.02 -27.70
N LYS A 227 -56.43 -40.92 -28.81
CA LYS A 227 -56.99 -41.06 -30.17
C LYS A 227 -57.59 -42.44 -30.43
N VAL A 228 -56.95 -43.50 -29.95
CA VAL A 228 -57.47 -44.87 -30.10
C VAL A 228 -58.81 -45.00 -29.37
N LEU A 229 -58.90 -44.53 -28.13
CA LEU A 229 -60.14 -44.55 -27.34
C LEU A 229 -61.27 -43.74 -28.01
N GLU A 230 -60.95 -42.58 -28.60
CA GLU A 230 -61.93 -41.80 -29.38
C GLU A 230 -62.47 -42.59 -30.57
N LEU A 231 -61.58 -43.23 -31.35
CA LEU A 231 -61.96 -44.05 -32.49
C LEU A 231 -62.76 -45.30 -32.08
N GLU A 232 -62.38 -45.96 -30.99
CA GLU A 232 -63.12 -47.10 -30.43
C GLU A 232 -64.54 -46.69 -30.00
N SER A 233 -64.68 -45.55 -29.32
CA SER A 233 -65.99 -45.00 -28.94
C SER A 233 -66.86 -44.72 -30.17
N ASN A 234 -66.28 -44.10 -31.21
CA ASN A 234 -66.97 -43.86 -32.47
C ASN A 234 -67.38 -45.17 -33.16
N TRP A 235 -66.51 -46.17 -33.17
CA TRP A 235 -66.79 -47.49 -33.72
C TRP A 235 -67.94 -48.17 -32.97
N ILE A 236 -67.94 -48.15 -31.64
CA ILE A 236 -69.04 -48.68 -30.81
C ILE A 236 -70.36 -47.96 -31.13
N CYS A 237 -70.34 -46.64 -31.30
CA CYS A 237 -71.52 -45.87 -31.70
C CYS A 237 -72.06 -46.31 -33.07
N ILE A 238 -71.17 -46.45 -34.06
CA ILE A 238 -71.54 -46.95 -35.40
C ILE A 238 -72.11 -48.37 -35.30
N GLN A 239 -71.45 -49.25 -34.54
CA GLN A 239 -71.89 -50.64 -34.35
C GLN A 239 -73.26 -50.71 -33.68
N ASN A 240 -73.49 -49.95 -32.61
CA ASN A 240 -74.80 -49.87 -31.94
C ASN A 240 -75.88 -49.31 -32.87
N THR A 241 -75.53 -48.29 -33.66
CA THR A 241 -76.44 -47.73 -34.68
C THR A 241 -76.79 -48.78 -35.73
N ALA A 242 -75.80 -49.51 -36.24
CA ALA A 242 -76.00 -50.59 -37.20
C ALA A 242 -76.88 -51.71 -36.61
N ALA A 243 -76.60 -52.14 -35.37
CA ALA A 243 -77.41 -53.14 -34.68
C ALA A 243 -78.87 -52.68 -34.49
N SER A 244 -79.10 -51.41 -34.11
CA SER A 244 -80.44 -50.82 -34.02
C SER A 244 -81.14 -50.83 -35.38
N LYS A 245 -80.44 -50.46 -36.46
CA LYS A 245 -80.99 -50.47 -37.83
C LYS A 245 -81.29 -51.88 -38.33
N THR A 246 -80.44 -52.86 -38.01
CA THR A 246 -80.70 -54.27 -38.31
C THR A 246 -81.92 -54.79 -37.54
N LEU A 247 -82.08 -54.41 -36.28
CA LEU A 247 -83.26 -54.76 -35.48
C LEU A 247 -84.54 -54.13 -36.05
N GLU A 248 -84.52 -52.82 -36.36
CA GLU A 248 -85.63 -52.12 -37.02
C GLU A 248 -86.01 -52.80 -38.33
N LEU A 249 -85.03 -53.13 -39.19
CA LEU A 249 -85.27 -53.86 -40.43
C LEU A 249 -85.91 -55.23 -40.16
N GLY A 250 -85.40 -55.99 -39.19
CA GLY A 250 -86.00 -57.27 -38.78
C GLY A 250 -87.44 -57.15 -38.31
N GLN A 251 -87.77 -56.10 -37.54
CA GLN A 251 -89.13 -55.79 -37.11
C GLN A 251 -90.04 -55.45 -38.30
N ILE A 252 -89.56 -54.63 -39.25
CA ILE A 252 -90.30 -54.29 -40.48
C ILE A 252 -90.58 -55.56 -41.29
N LYS A 253 -89.55 -56.40 -41.51
CA LYS A 253 -89.70 -57.68 -42.22
C LYS A 253 -90.74 -58.59 -41.56
N LEU A 254 -90.71 -58.69 -40.23
CA LEU A 254 -91.67 -59.51 -39.48
C LEU A 254 -93.10 -58.93 -39.57
N ALA A 255 -93.26 -57.61 -39.46
CA ALA A 255 -94.55 -56.95 -39.62
C ALA A 255 -95.13 -57.14 -41.03
N ALA A 256 -94.29 -56.98 -42.06
CA ALA A 256 -94.65 -57.24 -43.45
C ALA A 256 -95.10 -58.70 -43.67
N LEU A 257 -94.32 -59.66 -43.17
CA LEU A 257 -94.67 -61.07 -43.25
C LEU A 257 -95.98 -61.39 -42.52
N ASN A 258 -96.19 -60.82 -41.33
CA ASN A 258 -97.45 -61.00 -40.58
C ASN A 258 -98.66 -60.46 -41.34
N LEU A 259 -98.55 -59.27 -41.94
CA LEU A 259 -99.60 -58.67 -42.77
C LEU A 259 -99.87 -59.52 -44.04
N PHE A 260 -98.83 -59.99 -44.72
CA PHE A 260 -98.93 -60.88 -45.87
C PHE A 260 -99.63 -62.20 -45.52
N GLN A 261 -99.28 -62.81 -44.39
CA GLN A 261 -99.96 -64.01 -43.89
C GLN A 261 -101.44 -63.75 -43.57
N MET A 262 -101.79 -62.57 -43.03
CA MET A 262 -103.20 -62.18 -42.86
C MET A 262 -103.93 -62.10 -44.20
N VAL A 263 -103.33 -61.46 -45.20
CA VAL A 263 -103.88 -61.34 -46.57
C VAL A 263 -104.11 -62.72 -47.20
N ILE A 264 -103.13 -63.63 -47.11
CA ILE A 264 -103.27 -65.02 -47.58
C ILE A 264 -104.44 -65.70 -46.86
N LYS A 265 -104.54 -65.57 -45.53
CA LYS A 265 -105.65 -66.17 -44.76
C LYS A 265 -107.01 -65.65 -45.20
N HIS A 266 -107.14 -64.35 -45.51
CA HIS A 266 -108.40 -63.75 -45.97
C HIS A 266 -108.76 -64.12 -47.42
N ARG A 267 -107.78 -64.25 -48.32
CA ARG A 267 -108.00 -64.61 -49.74
C ARG A 267 -108.18 -66.11 -49.99
N LYS A 268 -107.86 -66.98 -49.03
CA LYS A 268 -107.90 -68.46 -49.17
C LYS A 268 -107.13 -69.01 -50.39
N LEU A 269 -106.18 -68.24 -50.94
CA LEU A 269 -105.33 -68.66 -52.06
C LEU A 269 -103.87 -68.66 -51.59
N PRO A 270 -103.12 -69.77 -51.75
CA PRO A 270 -101.70 -69.78 -51.43
C PRO A 270 -100.92 -69.02 -52.51
N MET A 271 -100.48 -67.79 -52.21
CA MET A 271 -99.43 -67.15 -53.01
C MET A 271 -98.09 -67.71 -52.58
N ASN A 272 -97.34 -68.27 -53.53
CA ASN A 272 -96.05 -68.90 -53.28
C ASN A 272 -94.94 -67.84 -53.34
N VAL A 273 -94.90 -66.94 -52.36
CA VAL A 273 -93.84 -65.92 -52.23
C VAL A 273 -92.82 -66.41 -51.20
N PRO A 274 -91.50 -66.41 -51.52
CA PRO A 274 -90.46 -66.80 -50.59
C PRO A 274 -90.46 -65.95 -49.30
N GLN A 275 -90.16 -66.60 -48.18
CA GLN A 275 -90.18 -65.95 -46.86
C GLN A 275 -89.13 -64.83 -46.70
N GLU A 276 -88.05 -64.86 -47.50
CA GLU A 276 -86.96 -63.87 -47.47
C GLU A 276 -87.23 -62.61 -48.31
N ASP A 277 -88.19 -62.66 -49.23
CA ASP A 277 -88.48 -61.55 -50.16
C ASP A 277 -89.57 -60.64 -49.61
N THR A 278 -89.15 -59.62 -48.85
CA THR A 278 -90.06 -58.71 -48.16
C THR A 278 -90.79 -57.78 -49.12
N ASP A 279 -90.16 -57.40 -50.23
CA ASP A 279 -90.74 -56.47 -51.21
C ASP A 279 -91.92 -57.16 -51.93
N ALA A 280 -91.72 -58.40 -52.39
CA ALA A 280 -92.80 -59.19 -53.00
C ALA A 280 -93.97 -59.49 -52.03
N GLN A 281 -93.69 -59.63 -50.72
CA GLN A 281 -94.73 -59.80 -49.69
C GLN A 281 -95.56 -58.53 -49.51
N LEU A 282 -94.91 -57.36 -49.47
CA LEU A 282 -95.58 -56.07 -49.37
C LEU A 282 -96.37 -55.74 -50.63
N ASP A 283 -95.86 -56.06 -51.83
CA ASP A 283 -96.58 -55.89 -53.10
C ASP A 283 -97.89 -56.69 -53.12
N ALA A 284 -97.86 -57.93 -52.62
CA ALA A 284 -99.06 -58.75 -52.52
C ALA A 284 -100.06 -58.24 -51.46
N VAL A 285 -99.56 -57.69 -50.35
CA VAL A 285 -100.41 -56.98 -49.36
C VAL A 285 -101.03 -55.73 -50.00
N GLN A 286 -100.25 -54.95 -50.74
CA GLN A 286 -100.69 -53.75 -51.44
C GLN A 286 -101.78 -54.07 -52.46
N LEU A 287 -101.55 -55.04 -53.35
CA LEU A 287 -102.57 -55.53 -54.30
C LEU A 287 -103.85 -55.95 -53.60
N CYS A 288 -103.76 -56.62 -52.44
CA CYS A 288 -104.95 -56.99 -51.69
C CYS A 288 -105.67 -55.79 -51.07
N VAL A 289 -104.94 -54.82 -50.53
CA VAL A 289 -105.52 -53.60 -49.98
C VAL A 289 -106.16 -52.78 -51.11
N GLU A 290 -105.51 -52.64 -52.26
CA GLU A 290 -106.03 -51.95 -53.44
C GLU A 290 -107.30 -52.64 -53.97
N ASP A 291 -107.31 -53.96 -54.09
CA ASP A 291 -108.50 -54.72 -54.48
C ASP A 291 -109.63 -54.58 -53.46
N LEU A 292 -109.36 -54.66 -52.15
CA LEU A 292 -110.37 -54.42 -51.11
C LEU A 292 -110.87 -52.98 -51.14
N THR A 293 -110.01 -52.01 -51.45
CA THR A 293 -110.36 -50.59 -51.57
C THR A 293 -111.17 -50.35 -52.84
N ALA A 294 -110.87 -51.05 -53.94
CA ALA A 294 -111.64 -51.04 -55.18
C ALA A 294 -113.02 -51.69 -54.98
N ILE A 295 -113.09 -52.84 -54.29
CA ILE A 295 -114.35 -53.47 -53.89
C ILE A 295 -115.17 -52.52 -53.01
N LEU A 296 -114.56 -51.88 -52.00
CA LEU A 296 -115.24 -50.88 -51.17
C LEU A 296 -115.66 -49.64 -51.97
N ALA A 297 -114.88 -49.23 -52.98
CA ALA A 297 -115.23 -48.15 -53.89
C ALA A 297 -116.38 -48.53 -54.85
N ASP A 298 -116.46 -49.79 -55.24
CA ASP A 298 -117.56 -50.35 -56.04
C ASP A 298 -118.83 -50.54 -55.19
N PHE A 299 -118.71 -50.93 -53.92
CA PHE A 299 -119.80 -50.85 -52.95
C PHE A 299 -120.28 -49.41 -52.73
N ARG A 300 -119.37 -48.44 -52.71
CA ARG A 300 -119.71 -47.00 -52.69
C ARG A 300 -120.31 -46.49 -54.00
N LYS A 301 -120.18 -47.20 -55.13
CA LYS A 301 -120.82 -46.88 -56.42
C LYS A 301 -122.14 -47.63 -56.64
N ALA A 302 -122.42 -48.70 -55.89
CA ALA A 302 -123.66 -49.47 -55.92
C ALA A 302 -124.75 -48.95 -54.96
N GLU A 303 -124.59 -47.74 -54.43
CA GLU A 303 -125.51 -47.09 -53.50
C GLU A 303 -126.09 -45.79 -54.14
N PRO A 304 -127.41 -45.67 -54.37
CA PRO A 304 -128.08 -44.40 -54.72
C PRO A 304 -128.18 -43.44 -53.51
N PRO A 305 -128.33 -42.12 -53.72
CA PRO A 305 -127.55 -41.12 -52.99
C PRO A 305 -128.26 -40.40 -51.83
N GLN A 306 -127.40 -39.78 -50.98
CA GLN A 306 -127.55 -38.53 -50.20
C GLN A 306 -127.80 -38.61 -48.67
N PRO A 307 -127.49 -37.55 -47.90
CA PRO A 307 -126.33 -36.65 -47.94
C PRO A 307 -125.71 -36.36 -46.55
N SER A 308 -124.55 -35.68 -46.58
CA SER A 308 -124.04 -34.74 -45.57
C SER A 308 -123.58 -35.26 -44.20
N GLN A 309 -122.25 -35.39 -44.11
CA GLN A 309 -121.37 -34.88 -43.04
C GLN A 309 -121.97 -33.71 -42.21
N PRO A 310 -121.59 -33.53 -40.92
CA PRO A 310 -120.17 -33.47 -40.55
C PRO A 310 -119.74 -34.15 -39.26
N GLU A 311 -118.48 -34.60 -39.35
CA GLU A 311 -117.55 -34.64 -38.24
C GLU A 311 -117.72 -33.43 -37.32
N LYS A 312 -117.76 -33.68 -36.02
CA LYS A 312 -116.84 -33.01 -35.10
C LYS A 312 -116.57 -33.91 -33.91
N ARG A 313 -115.28 -34.24 -33.80
CA ARG A 313 -114.58 -35.01 -32.76
C ARG A 313 -115.30 -35.02 -31.42
N VAL A 314 -115.73 -36.23 -31.04
CA VAL A 314 -115.79 -36.61 -29.64
C VAL A 314 -114.39 -36.51 -29.04
N PRO A 315 -114.35 -36.12 -27.77
CA PRO A 315 -113.17 -35.71 -27.05
C PRO A 315 -112.62 -36.92 -26.31
N SER A 316 -111.99 -36.63 -25.19
CA SER A 316 -111.61 -37.58 -24.15
C SER A 316 -110.25 -38.21 -24.41
N GLN A 317 -109.25 -37.73 -23.68
CA GLN A 317 -109.00 -38.14 -22.29
C GLN A 317 -108.23 -39.45 -22.32
N ALA A 318 -107.32 -39.73 -21.42
CA ALA A 318 -106.73 -38.98 -20.35
C ALA A 318 -105.67 -39.92 -19.81
N SER A 319 -104.54 -39.37 -19.37
CA SER A 319 -103.89 -39.71 -18.11
C SER A 319 -102.59 -38.92 -18.12
N THR A 320 -102.57 -37.71 -17.54
CA THR A 320 -102.58 -37.47 -16.09
C THR A 320 -101.40 -38.17 -15.42
N SER A 321 -100.31 -37.42 -15.25
CA SER A 321 -99.70 -37.14 -13.94
C SER A 321 -98.46 -36.30 -14.21
N ALA A 322 -98.49 -34.99 -13.96
CA ALA A 322 -98.40 -34.40 -12.62
C ALA A 322 -97.16 -34.89 -11.86
N SER A 323 -96.08 -34.12 -12.06
CA SER A 323 -95.35 -33.43 -10.99
C SER A 323 -95.25 -34.12 -9.64
N ARG A 324 -94.02 -34.49 -9.26
CA ARG A 324 -93.36 -34.13 -7.98
C ARG A 324 -91.92 -34.65 -8.08
N SER A 325 -90.93 -33.75 -8.20
CA SER A 325 -90.30 -33.05 -7.09
C SER A 325 -89.65 -34.02 -6.10
N LEU A 326 -88.32 -34.05 -6.08
CA LEU A 326 -87.47 -33.68 -4.93
C LEU A 326 -86.09 -33.32 -5.53
N LEU A 327 -85.72 -32.04 -5.59
CA LEU A 327 -84.90 -31.37 -4.58
C LEU A 327 -83.71 -32.22 -4.09
N SER A 328 -82.51 -31.87 -4.56
CA SER A 328 -81.49 -31.33 -3.64
C SER A 328 -80.31 -30.71 -4.42
N LYS A 329 -80.19 -29.38 -4.28
CA LYS A 329 -78.93 -28.63 -4.33
C LYS A 329 -77.96 -29.15 -3.26
N VAL A 330 -76.74 -28.58 -3.31
CA VAL A 330 -75.69 -28.48 -2.27
C VAL A 330 -74.50 -29.35 -2.68
N ARG A 331 -73.43 -28.80 -3.29
CA ARG A 331 -72.38 -27.90 -2.75
C ARG A 331 -71.70 -28.46 -1.51
N ILE A 332 -70.43 -28.15 -1.36
CA ILE A 332 -69.50 -28.50 -0.27
C ILE A 332 -68.85 -29.85 -0.53
N ALA A 333 -67.56 -30.05 -0.42
CA ALA A 333 -66.33 -29.26 -0.38
C ALA A 333 -65.24 -30.35 -0.25
N PRO A 334 -63.99 -30.06 -0.59
CA PRO A 334 -62.89 -30.92 -0.20
C PRO A 334 -62.68 -30.75 1.30
N THR A 335 -62.77 -31.81 2.08
CA THR A 335 -62.31 -31.80 3.47
C THR A 335 -61.79 -33.17 3.84
N THR A 336 -60.46 -33.26 4.01
CA THR A 336 -59.79 -33.39 5.31
C THR A 336 -59.77 -34.85 5.75
N SER A 337 -58.67 -35.39 6.24
CA SER A 337 -57.96 -34.83 7.37
C SER A 337 -56.74 -35.74 7.59
N SER A 338 -55.58 -35.16 7.90
CA SER A 338 -55.03 -35.19 9.26
C SER A 338 -53.74 -36.02 9.26
N VAL A 339 -52.64 -35.67 9.92
CA VAL A 339 -52.44 -34.62 10.91
C VAL A 339 -50.93 -34.47 11.16
N THR A 340 -50.47 -33.21 11.23
CA THR A 340 -49.44 -32.63 12.13
C THR A 340 -47.98 -33.15 12.04
N CYS A 341 -46.94 -32.40 12.39
CA CYS A 341 -46.83 -31.23 13.26
C CYS A 341 -45.49 -30.52 12.95
N THR A 342 -45.52 -29.18 12.87
CA THR A 342 -44.65 -28.20 13.57
C THR A 342 -43.15 -28.53 13.76
N THR A 343 -42.17 -27.67 13.48
CA THR A 343 -41.99 -26.30 14.00
C THR A 343 -40.84 -25.61 13.26
N ASP A 344 -40.90 -24.27 13.29
CA ASP A 344 -39.84 -23.27 13.07
C ASP A 344 -38.40 -23.68 13.35
N LEU A 345 -37.45 -23.16 12.56
CA LEU A 345 -36.37 -22.30 13.06
C LEU A 345 -35.46 -21.77 11.93
N LEU A 346 -35.62 -20.47 11.65
CA LEU A 346 -34.56 -19.59 11.19
C LEU A 346 -33.43 -19.59 12.23
N ILE A 347 -32.27 -20.16 11.92
CA ILE A 347 -31.00 -19.80 12.59
C ILE A 347 -29.87 -19.71 11.55
N LEU A 348 -29.34 -18.50 11.43
CA LEU A 348 -27.99 -18.20 10.94
C LEU A 348 -26.94 -19.05 11.67
N GLY A 349 -26.05 -19.71 10.93
CA GLY A 349 -24.92 -20.42 11.52
C GLY A 349 -23.69 -20.41 10.62
N LYS A 350 -22.91 -19.33 10.71
CA LYS A 350 -21.51 -19.29 10.25
C LYS A 350 -20.71 -20.39 10.94
N ILE A 351 -20.02 -21.21 10.17
CA ILE A 351 -18.87 -22.05 10.59
C ILE A 351 -17.95 -22.04 9.36
N LYS A 352 -16.79 -21.37 9.24
CA LYS A 352 -15.67 -21.06 10.14
C LYS A 352 -15.17 -22.26 10.95
N LEU A 353 -14.58 -23.22 10.26
CA LEU A 353 -13.56 -24.10 10.83
C LEU A 353 -12.18 -23.50 10.55
N SER A 354 -11.76 -22.65 11.48
CA SER A 354 -10.36 -22.42 11.79
C SER A 354 -10.16 -23.01 13.18
N ASN A 355 -9.31 -24.03 13.26
CA ASN A 355 -8.51 -24.50 14.40
C ASN A 355 -7.96 -25.87 13.93
N GLY A 356 -6.65 -26.07 13.78
CA GLY A 356 -5.68 -25.83 14.82
C GLY A 356 -5.41 -27.18 15.49
N ILE A 357 -4.63 -28.02 14.82
CA ILE A 357 -3.93 -29.12 15.48
C ILE A 357 -2.46 -28.73 15.48
N VAL A 358 -2.06 -28.32 16.68
CA VAL A 358 -0.72 -28.39 17.20
C VAL A 358 -0.33 -29.87 17.22
N LEU A 359 0.56 -30.26 16.31
CA LEU A 359 1.76 -31.06 16.54
C LEU A 359 2.60 -31.10 15.26
#